data_AF-A0A3T1C8Z5-F1
#
_entry.id   AF-A0A3T1C8Z5-F1
#
_cell.length_a   1.000
_cell.length_b   1.000
_cell.length_c   1.000
_cell.angle_alpha   90.00
_cell.angle_beta   90.00
_cell.angle_gamma   90.00
#
_symmetry.space_group_name_H-M   'P 1'
#
loop_
_entity.id
_entity.type
_entity.pdbx_description
1 polymer ?
#
loop_
_entity_poly.entity_id
_entity_poly.type
_entity_poly.pdbx_seq_one_letter_code
_entity_poly.pdbx_strand_id
1 'polypeptide(L)'
;MQIDTQNVDHLGFVAGMYEEIGLADLIDQAVGDQAKNKHLTYRQAVKCMILNGLGFVSRTLYMYSEYFEDKRIDHLQRNLKIPAYKKVAKLKFR
;
A
#
# COMPACT_ATOMS: atom_id res chain seq x y z
N MET A 1 -22.97 -15.89 -13.81
CA MET A 1 -22.23 -15.14 -12.77
C MET A 1 -20.76 -15.50 -12.96
N GLN A 2 -19.94 -14.58 -13.45
CA GLN A 2 -18.52 -14.85 -13.72
C GLN A 2 -17.74 -14.66 -12.42
N ILE A 3 -17.11 -15.73 -11.91
CA ILE A 3 -16.29 -15.68 -10.70
C ILE A 3 -14.85 -15.47 -11.15
N ASP A 4 -14.27 -14.34 -10.72
CA ASP A 4 -12.86 -14.02 -10.92
C ASP A 4 -12.11 -14.31 -9.62
N THR A 5 -11.03 -15.09 -9.70
CA THR A 5 -10.21 -15.49 -8.55
C THR A 5 -8.87 -14.79 -8.65
N GLN A 6 -8.47 -14.11 -7.57
CA GLN A 6 -7.28 -13.26 -7.59
C GLN A 6 -6.41 -13.52 -6.38
N ASN A 7 -5.11 -13.57 -6.62
CA ASN A 7 -4.14 -13.78 -5.56
C ASN A 7 -3.79 -12.43 -4.90
N VAL A 8 -3.80 -12.41 -3.57
CA VAL A 8 -3.44 -11.25 -2.75
C VAL A 8 -2.19 -11.55 -1.90
N ASP A 9 -1.70 -12.79 -1.94
CA ASP A 9 -0.54 -13.29 -1.21
C ASP A 9 -0.53 -12.89 0.28
N HIS A 10 0.66 -12.72 0.83
CA HIS A 10 0.93 -12.24 2.18
C HIS A 10 0.48 -10.78 2.41
N LEU A 11 0.28 -9.98 1.35
CA LEU A 11 -0.15 -8.59 1.50
C LEU A 11 -1.56 -8.48 2.07
N GLY A 12 -2.46 -9.41 1.71
CA GLY A 12 -3.82 -9.43 2.24
C GLY A 12 -3.83 -9.66 3.74
N PHE A 13 -3.02 -10.62 4.21
CA PHE A 13 -2.89 -10.93 5.62
C PHE A 13 -2.29 -9.75 6.41
N VAL A 14 -1.19 -9.18 5.93
CA VAL A 14 -0.56 -8.02 6.60
C VAL A 14 -1.49 -6.80 6.59
N ALA A 15 -2.22 -6.56 5.51
CA ALA A 15 -3.19 -5.46 5.45
C ALA A 15 -4.38 -5.64 6.40
N GLY A 16 -4.78 -6.89 6.67
CA GLY A 16 -5.79 -7.23 7.68
C GLY A 16 -5.24 -7.03 9.10
N MET A 17 -4.07 -7.60 9.38
CA MET A 17 -3.39 -7.44 10.67
C MET A 17 -3.15 -5.97 11.04
N TYR A 18 -2.77 -5.14 10.06
CA TYR A 18 -2.57 -3.70 10.25
C TYR A 18 -3.79 -3.01 10.89
N GLU A 19 -5.00 -3.38 10.47
CA GLU A 19 -6.24 -2.86 11.03
C GLU A 19 -6.58 -3.56 12.36
N GLU A 20 -6.42 -4.89 12.42
CA GLU A 20 -6.79 -5.70 13.58
C GLU A 20 -6.01 -5.35 14.85
N ILE A 21 -4.71 -5.05 14.72
CA ILE A 21 -3.88 -4.66 15.87
C ILE A 21 -4.04 -3.17 16.24
N GLY A 22 -4.88 -2.41 15.53
CA GLY A 22 -5.09 -0.98 15.79
C GLY A 22 -3.88 -0.10 15.44
N LEU A 23 -2.97 -0.57 14.58
CA LEU A 23 -1.77 0.20 14.21
C LEU A 23 -2.13 1.53 13.54
N ALA A 24 -3.22 1.54 12.78
CA ALA A 24 -3.79 2.74 12.18
C ALA A 24 -4.06 3.85 13.21
N ASP A 25 -4.70 3.50 14.33
CA ASP A 25 -5.09 4.46 15.36
C ASP A 25 -3.88 4.93 16.16
N LEU A 26 -2.92 4.02 16.42
CA LEU A 26 -1.66 4.38 17.07
C LEU A 26 -0.87 5.42 16.25
N ILE A 27 -0.87 5.30 14.92
CA ILE A 27 -0.20 6.26 14.04
C ILE A 27 -0.91 7.61 14.08
N ASP A 28 -2.23 7.63 13.97
CA ASP A 28 -2.98 8.88 14.01
C ASP A 28 -2.81 9.59 15.37
N GLN A 29 -2.74 8.83 16.48
CA GLN A 29 -2.42 9.38 17.80
C GLN A 29 -0.99 9.92 17.92
N ALA A 30 -0.01 9.23 17.35
CA ALA A 30 1.40 9.60 17.46
C ALA A 30 1.78 10.83 16.61
N VAL A 31 1.18 10.97 15.42
CA VAL A 31 1.55 12.04 14.47
C VAL A 31 0.73 13.32 14.69
N GLY A 32 -0.44 13.21 15.33
CA GLY A 32 -1.32 14.35 15.61
C GLY A 32 -2.04 14.86 14.37
N ASP A 33 -2.19 16.18 14.26
CA ASP A 33 -3.02 16.79 13.22
C ASP A 33 -2.52 16.52 11.80
N GLN A 34 -3.46 16.16 10.92
CA GLN A 34 -3.19 15.96 9.51
C GLN A 34 -2.80 17.28 8.84
N ALA A 35 -1.76 17.27 8.02
CA ALA A 35 -1.39 18.43 7.23
C ALA A 35 -2.47 18.73 6.17
N LYS A 36 -2.82 20.02 6.03
CA LYS A 36 -3.95 20.48 5.18
C LYS A 36 -3.82 20.14 3.69
N ASN A 37 -2.60 19.93 3.19
CA ASN A 37 -2.31 19.72 1.77
C ASN A 37 -1.80 18.28 1.49
N LYS A 38 -2.56 17.25 1.89
CA LYS A 38 -2.21 15.85 1.61
C LYS A 38 -3.35 15.10 0.93
N HIS A 39 -2.97 14.22 0.01
CA HIS A 39 -3.90 13.29 -0.66
C HIS A 39 -4.17 12.02 0.18
N LEU A 40 -3.36 11.78 1.22
CA LEU A 40 -3.38 10.59 2.06
C LEU A 40 -3.32 10.98 3.54
N THR A 41 -4.04 10.24 4.38
CA THR A 41 -3.83 10.33 5.84
C THR A 41 -2.53 9.64 6.24
N TYR A 42 -1.99 10.00 7.40
CA TYR A 42 -0.77 9.36 7.93
C TYR A 42 -0.89 7.84 8.05
N ARG A 43 -1.96 7.32 8.65
CA ARG A 43 -2.22 5.87 8.70
C ARG A 43 -2.23 5.22 7.31
N GLN A 44 -2.81 5.88 6.31
CA GLN A 44 -2.87 5.36 4.94
C GLN A 44 -1.48 5.32 4.30
N ALA A 45 -0.71 6.39 4.48
CA ALA A 45 0.66 6.46 3.98
C ALA A 45 1.54 5.37 4.60
N VAL A 46 1.44 5.16 5.91
CA VAL A 46 2.23 4.12 6.61
C VAL A 46 1.80 2.71 6.19
N LYS A 47 0.49 2.44 6.07
CA LYS A 47 0.00 1.17 5.52
C LYS A 47 0.59 0.90 4.14
N CYS A 48 0.60 1.91 3.27
CA CYS A 48 1.20 1.79 1.94
C CYS A 48 2.72 1.56 2.00
N MET A 49 3.43 2.24 2.90
CA MET A 49 4.88 2.04 3.07
C MET A 49 5.20 0.62 3.53
N ILE A 50 4.41 0.06 4.46
CA ILE A 50 4.58 -1.33 4.92
C ILE A 50 4.35 -2.31 3.77
N LEU A 51 3.22 -2.18 3.07
CA LEU A 51 2.86 -3.09 1.97
C LEU A 51 3.84 -2.99 0.80
N ASN A 52 4.31 -1.79 0.48
CA ASN A 52 5.39 -1.60 -0.48
C ASN A 52 6.69 -2.22 0.05
N GLY A 53 7.00 -2.02 1.34
CA GLY A 53 8.17 -2.58 2.02
C GLY A 53 8.35 -4.08 1.82
N LEU A 54 7.25 -4.83 1.81
CA LEU A 54 7.24 -6.28 1.60
C LEU A 54 7.61 -6.72 0.18
N GLY A 55 7.53 -5.82 -0.80
CA GLY A 55 7.94 -6.06 -2.18
C GLY A 55 9.42 -5.84 -2.46
N PHE A 56 10.19 -5.35 -1.48
CA PHE A 56 11.63 -5.23 -1.63
C PHE A 56 12.30 -6.61 -1.52
N VAL A 57 13.10 -6.93 -2.54
CA VAL A 57 13.90 -8.16 -2.58
C VAL A 57 15.39 -7.81 -2.66
N SER A 58 16.25 -8.71 -2.15
CA SER A 58 17.72 -8.61 -2.15
C SER A 58 18.34 -7.62 -1.13
N ARG A 59 19.67 -7.69 -0.98
CA ARG A 59 20.46 -6.85 -0.05
C ARG A 59 20.35 -5.34 -0.31
N THR A 60 19.98 -4.95 -1.52
CA THR A 60 19.97 -3.54 -1.96
C THR A 60 18.58 -2.90 -1.94
N LEU A 61 17.54 -3.59 -1.44
CA LEU A 61 16.15 -3.08 -1.40
C LEU A 61 15.67 -2.57 -2.78
N TYR A 62 15.75 -3.42 -3.82
CA TYR A 62 15.18 -3.10 -5.13
C TYR A 62 13.70 -3.47 -5.19
N MET A 63 12.91 -2.61 -5.83
CA MET A 63 11.48 -2.82 -6.09
C MET A 63 11.26 -2.79 -7.60
N TYR A 64 10.72 -3.89 -8.12
CA TYR A 64 10.42 -4.05 -9.54
C TYR A 64 8.94 -3.77 -9.79
N SER A 65 8.60 -3.17 -10.93
CA SER A 65 7.21 -2.89 -11.32
C SER A 65 6.34 -4.15 -11.38
N GLU A 66 6.96 -5.25 -11.77
CA GLU A 66 6.43 -6.60 -11.95
C GLU A 66 5.86 -7.15 -10.64
N TYR A 67 6.39 -6.73 -9.49
CA TYR A 67 5.86 -7.10 -8.17
C TYR A 67 4.41 -6.65 -7.96
N PHE A 68 3.98 -5.60 -8.66
CA PHE A 68 2.65 -5.01 -8.50
C PHE A 68 1.67 -5.40 -9.62
N GLU A 69 2.14 -6.11 -10.66
CA GLU A 69 1.30 -6.43 -11.84
C GLU A 69 0.19 -7.41 -11.53
N ASP A 70 0.45 -8.37 -10.63
CA ASP A 70 -0.50 -9.39 -10.20
C ASP A 70 -1.27 -8.99 -8.93
N LYS A 71 -0.89 -7.87 -8.28
CA LYS A 71 -1.44 -7.47 -6.98
C LYS A 71 -2.55 -6.45 -7.10
N ARG A 72 -3.67 -6.77 -6.48
CA ARG A 72 -4.86 -5.93 -6.37
C ARG A 72 -4.68 -4.85 -5.30
N ILE A 73 -3.76 -3.92 -5.56
CA ILE A 73 -3.42 -2.81 -4.67
C ILE A 73 -4.66 -2.00 -4.26
N ASP A 74 -5.61 -1.83 -5.18
CA ASP A 74 -6.85 -1.09 -4.94
C ASP A 74 -7.69 -1.70 -3.80
N HIS A 75 -7.68 -3.03 -3.66
CA HIS A 75 -8.42 -3.74 -2.61
C HIS A 75 -7.70 -3.68 -1.25
N LEU A 76 -6.37 -3.72 -1.26
CA LEU A 76 -5.54 -3.58 -0.06
C LEU A 76 -5.66 -2.19 0.56
N GLN A 77 -5.95 -1.20 -0.29
CA GLN A 77 -5.98 0.20 0.11
C GLN A 77 -7.39 0.75 0.36
N ARG A 78 -8.45 0.00 0.01
CA ARG A 78 -9.93 0.13 0.22
C ARG A 78 -10.59 1.53 0.17
N ASN A 79 -9.83 2.63 0.14
CA ASN A 79 -10.24 4.03 0.28
C ASN A 79 -9.15 5.02 -0.19
N LEU A 80 -8.13 4.59 -0.95
CA LEU A 80 -7.12 5.49 -1.49
C LEU A 80 -7.61 6.16 -2.76
N LYS A 81 -7.79 7.49 -2.72
CA LYS A 81 -7.93 8.32 -3.93
C LYS A 81 -6.54 8.69 -4.46
N ILE A 82 -5.70 7.70 -4.78
CA ILE A 82 -4.47 7.94 -5.54
C ILE A 82 -4.73 7.63 -7.01
N PRO A 83 -4.38 8.51 -7.96
CA PRO A 83 -4.35 8.12 -9.37
C PRO A 83 -3.39 6.94 -9.53
N ALA A 84 -3.94 5.80 -9.94
CA ALA A 84 -3.30 4.50 -10.09
C ALA A 84 -1.76 4.54 -10.10
N TYR A 85 -1.15 3.81 -9.17
CA TYR A 85 0.29 3.47 -9.09
C TYR A 85 0.95 3.19 -10.47
N LYS A 86 0.16 2.76 -11.46
CA LYS A 86 0.50 2.64 -12.88
C LYS A 86 1.19 3.87 -13.50
N LYS A 87 0.94 5.10 -13.00
CA LYS A 87 1.64 6.30 -13.50
C LYS A 87 3.03 6.50 -12.90
N VAL A 88 3.27 6.05 -11.67
CA VAL A 88 4.52 6.34 -10.95
C VAL A 88 5.64 5.39 -11.38
N ALA A 89 5.31 4.13 -11.64
CA ALA A 89 6.26 3.14 -12.19
C ALA A 89 6.78 3.51 -13.59
N LYS A 90 5.97 4.20 -14.41
CA LYS A 90 6.39 4.69 -15.74
C LYS A 90 7.22 5.97 -15.71
N LEU A 91 7.32 6.67 -14.59
CA LEU A 91 7.93 8.00 -14.53
C LEU A 91 9.35 8.01 -13.95
N LYS A 92 9.93 6.86 -13.62
CA LYS A 92 11.25 6.81 -12.96
C LYS A 92 12.19 5.74 -13.50
N PHE A 93 12.24 5.59 -14.82
CA PHE A 93 13.37 4.98 -15.53
C PHE A 93 13.54 5.69 -16.88
N ARG A 94 14.15 6.88 -16.84
CA ARG A 94 14.98 7.42 -17.92
C ARG A 94 16.40 7.50 -17.38
#